data_AF-Q822Z6-F1
#
_entry.id   AF-Q822Z6-F1
#
_cell.length_a   1.000
_cell.length_b   1.000
_cell.length_c   1.000
_cell.angle_alpha   90.00
_cell.angle_beta   90.00
_cell.angle_gamma   90.00
#
_symmetry.space_group_name_H-M   'P 1'
#
loop_
_entity.id
_entity.type
_entity.pdbx_description
1 polymer ?
#
loop_
_entity_poly.entity_id
_entity_poly.type
_entity_poly.pdbx_seq_one_letter_code
_entity_poly.pdbx_strand_id
1 'polypeptide(L)'
;MSGIILHSLFKNDCRCHASYSFDKRIQDRLTIAIVMAVISAISLIIAIIPAIIMATPIGFVWAGTFGTIALALFVFAMITNYLRKNMPEGFKEVLKENYPDAFCKFIQKKQLTIQEIRLLLHRLEEVGEDRGIAFHKYLGDFPKKLKAALCNYGVSNFIDDLEEVDLASLNSVLTSNCPIYWLRKFIKIAPESPTRDFVNASHLEIASYWLGKSGGCRNAGTIFSKNTHLIAQRISREDFEACGLYARNADWGNEQVEEIKHKISDACLQIGRQGDEDSGIDVTQFFTGIQHSLLELCTHGISWDQLSLIKSLDVENWDFLCALDGSKQGVRRFAVPCLGEVSDEQNHLYEPLISLLTWRDFDNLGLKKESIFTGEVRNPESRLLKYFNRQSRYHKSIDFLNQEQVLDSLPRYSLNLSTGEKRE
;
A
#
# COMPACT_ATOMS: atom_id res chain seq x y z
N MET A 1 -7.93 -22.39 32.21
CA MET A 1 -8.42 -21.12 31.62
C MET A 1 -7.62 -19.89 32.07
N SER A 2 -7.17 -19.80 33.32
CA SER A 2 -6.39 -18.68 33.87
C SER A 2 -5.03 -18.42 33.18
N GLY A 3 -4.37 -19.44 32.63
CA GLY A 3 -3.09 -19.28 31.91
C GLY A 3 -3.19 -18.61 30.53
N ILE A 4 -4.36 -18.66 29.87
CA ILE A 4 -4.54 -18.12 28.51
C ILE A 4 -4.75 -16.60 28.55
N ILE A 5 -5.46 -16.12 29.58
CA ILE A 5 -5.78 -14.69 29.76
C ILE A 5 -4.50 -13.90 30.06
N LEU A 6 -3.64 -14.39 30.97
CA LEU A 6 -2.39 -13.73 31.32
C LEU A 6 -1.40 -13.68 30.15
N HIS A 7 -1.37 -14.74 29.33
CA HIS A 7 -0.45 -14.83 28.20
C HIS A 7 -0.75 -13.78 27.11
N SER A 8 -2.04 -13.47 26.88
CA SER A 8 -2.49 -12.45 25.93
C SER A 8 -2.21 -11.00 26.36
N LEU A 9 -2.13 -10.77 27.68
CA LEU A 9 -1.90 -9.47 28.29
C LEU A 9 -0.42 -9.05 28.26
N PHE A 10 0.52 -10.00 28.43
CA PHE A 10 1.92 -9.67 28.70
C PHE A 10 2.95 -10.08 27.63
N LYS A 11 2.62 -10.98 26.68
CA LYS A 11 3.56 -11.40 25.63
C LYS A 11 3.15 -10.88 24.25
N ASN A 12 3.98 -10.00 23.68
CA ASN A 12 3.78 -9.44 22.33
C ASN A 12 4.20 -10.38 21.18
N ASP A 13 4.98 -11.44 21.47
CA ASP A 13 5.54 -12.36 20.47
C ASP A 13 5.42 -13.84 20.90
N CYS A 14 4.26 -14.47 20.68
CA CYS A 14 4.17 -15.92 20.71
C CYS A 14 3.61 -16.48 19.40
N ARG A 15 4.13 -17.64 18.98
CA ARG A 15 3.65 -18.39 17.81
C ARG A 15 2.14 -18.68 17.83
N CYS A 16 1.55 -18.72 19.02
CA CYS A 16 0.12 -18.93 19.27
C CYS A 16 -0.80 -17.76 18.83
N HIS A 17 -0.27 -16.56 18.59
CA HIS A 17 -1.06 -15.37 18.18
C HIS A 17 -0.72 -14.84 16.79
N ALA A 18 0.00 -15.60 15.97
CA ALA A 18 0.46 -15.18 14.64
C ALA A 18 -0.67 -14.85 13.64
N SER A 19 -1.91 -15.26 13.93
CA SER A 19 -3.10 -15.06 13.09
C SER A 19 -4.08 -14.00 13.61
N TYR A 20 -3.75 -13.25 14.66
CA TYR A 20 -4.67 -12.28 15.27
C TYR A 20 -4.37 -10.84 14.82
N SER A 21 -5.40 -10.13 14.34
CA SER A 21 -5.32 -8.69 14.02
C SER A 21 -4.97 -7.85 15.25
N PHE A 22 -4.42 -6.65 15.02
CA PHE A 22 -4.06 -5.70 16.06
C PHE A 22 -5.29 -5.21 16.84
N ASP A 23 -6.43 -4.92 16.19
CA ASP A 23 -7.62 -4.49 16.94
C ASP A 23 -8.31 -5.65 17.62
N LYS A 24 -8.25 -6.90 17.14
CA LYS A 24 -8.74 -8.03 17.96
C LYS A 24 -7.91 -8.15 19.23
N ARG A 25 -6.59 -7.94 19.17
CA ARG A 25 -5.72 -7.88 20.36
C ARG A 25 -6.04 -6.68 21.25
N ILE A 26 -6.31 -5.50 20.69
CA ILE A 26 -6.73 -4.32 21.48
C ILE A 26 -8.12 -4.52 22.06
N GLN A 27 -9.08 -5.04 21.30
CA GLN A 27 -10.45 -5.28 21.71
C GLN A 27 -10.52 -6.40 22.74
N ASP A 28 -9.74 -7.47 22.61
CA ASP A 28 -9.59 -8.49 23.64
C ASP A 28 -8.95 -7.89 24.89
N ARG A 29 -7.91 -7.06 24.75
CA ARG A 29 -7.28 -6.34 25.89
C ARG A 29 -8.22 -5.32 26.53
N LEU A 30 -9.02 -4.60 25.75
CA LEU A 30 -10.01 -3.61 26.19
C LEU A 30 -11.19 -4.31 26.85
N THR A 31 -11.67 -5.40 26.28
CA THR A 31 -12.73 -6.24 26.86
C THR A 31 -12.25 -6.85 28.16
N ILE A 32 -11.02 -7.39 28.21
CA ILE A 32 -10.40 -7.84 29.46
C ILE A 32 -10.26 -6.68 30.44
N ALA A 33 -9.82 -5.50 30.01
CA ALA A 33 -9.69 -4.32 30.88
C ALA A 33 -11.06 -3.85 31.41
N ILE A 34 -12.11 -3.82 30.57
CA ILE A 34 -13.48 -3.48 30.95
C ILE A 34 -14.03 -4.54 31.90
N VAL A 35 -13.89 -5.83 31.59
CA VAL A 35 -14.32 -6.93 32.46
C VAL A 35 -13.60 -6.87 33.80
N MET A 36 -12.29 -6.64 33.81
CA MET A 36 -11.50 -6.47 35.03
C MET A 36 -11.87 -5.19 35.79
N ALA A 37 -12.19 -4.10 35.10
CA ALA A 37 -12.67 -2.86 35.73
C ALA A 37 -14.07 -3.02 36.33
N VAL A 38 -14.97 -3.74 35.66
CA VAL A 38 -16.31 -4.08 36.16
C VAL A 38 -16.20 -5.04 37.35
N ILE A 39 -15.39 -6.09 37.25
CA ILE A 39 -15.11 -7.01 38.37
C ILE A 39 -14.47 -6.25 39.54
N SER A 40 -13.53 -5.33 39.27
CA SER A 40 -12.90 -4.51 40.30
C SER A 40 -13.90 -3.55 40.94
N ALA A 41 -14.76 -2.90 40.16
CA ALA A 41 -15.82 -2.02 40.68
C ALA A 41 -16.85 -2.81 41.52
N ILE A 42 -17.28 -3.98 41.06
CA ILE A 42 -18.16 -4.87 41.82
C ILE A 42 -17.47 -5.36 43.09
N SER A 43 -16.19 -5.75 43.02
CA SER A 43 -15.40 -6.18 44.18
C SER A 43 -15.18 -5.04 45.17
N LEU A 44 -14.98 -3.82 44.69
CA LEU A 44 -14.87 -2.60 45.50
C LEU A 44 -16.19 -2.33 46.22
N ILE A 45 -17.33 -2.39 45.52
CA ILE A 45 -18.66 -2.21 46.11
C ILE A 45 -18.93 -3.30 47.16
N ILE A 46 -18.62 -4.57 46.84
CA ILE A 46 -18.76 -5.69 47.77
C ILE A 46 -17.79 -5.59 48.95
N ALA A 47 -16.59 -5.01 48.80
CA ALA A 47 -15.64 -4.82 49.90
C ALA A 47 -15.97 -3.59 50.77
N ILE A 48 -16.55 -2.54 50.17
CA ILE A 48 -17.01 -1.34 50.85
C ILE A 48 -18.18 -1.67 51.80
N ILE A 49 -19.07 -2.58 51.42
CA ILE A 49 -20.23 -2.96 52.26
C ILE A 49 -19.78 -3.51 53.63
N PRO A 50 -18.90 -4.54 53.75
CA PRO A 50 -18.32 -4.98 55.01
C PRO A 50 -17.35 -3.99 55.65
N ALA A 51 -16.62 -3.17 54.86
CA ALA A 51 -15.72 -2.16 55.42
C ALA A 51 -16.47 -1.02 56.13
N ILE A 52 -17.62 -0.60 55.59
CA ILE A 52 -18.53 0.37 56.22
C ILE A 52 -19.23 -0.29 57.42
N ILE A 53 -19.67 -1.54 57.28
CA ILE A 53 -20.42 -2.23 58.35
C ILE A 53 -19.52 -2.69 59.51
N MET A 54 -18.26 -3.08 59.26
CA MET A 54 -17.37 -3.66 60.28
C MET A 54 -16.12 -2.82 60.59
N ALA A 55 -15.85 -1.72 59.88
CA ALA A 55 -14.67 -0.85 60.08
C ALA A 55 -13.34 -1.62 60.22
N THR A 56 -13.19 -2.73 59.50
CA THR A 56 -12.01 -3.59 59.62
C THR A 56 -10.89 -3.16 58.67
N PRO A 57 -9.61 -3.13 59.13
CA PRO A 57 -8.47 -2.73 58.30
C PRO A 57 -8.30 -3.56 57.03
N ILE A 58 -8.78 -4.81 57.04
CA ILE A 58 -8.70 -5.75 55.92
C ILE A 58 -9.55 -5.28 54.73
N GLY A 59 -10.72 -4.66 54.97
CA GLY A 59 -11.57 -4.13 53.90
C GLY A 59 -10.92 -2.99 53.13
N PHE A 60 -10.18 -2.11 53.82
CA PHE A 60 -9.41 -1.03 53.21
C PHE A 60 -8.25 -1.54 52.34
N VAL A 61 -7.57 -2.62 52.76
CA VAL A 61 -6.49 -3.25 51.98
C VAL A 61 -7.04 -3.84 50.67
N TRP A 62 -8.19 -4.51 50.72
CA TRP A 62 -8.84 -5.06 49.51
C TRP A 62 -9.36 -3.96 48.58
N ALA A 63 -10.02 -2.93 49.12
CA ALA A 63 -10.48 -1.80 48.30
C ALA A 63 -9.31 -1.06 47.62
N GLY A 64 -8.19 -0.87 48.34
CA GLY A 64 -6.98 -0.25 47.79
C GLY A 64 -6.33 -1.08 46.67
N THR A 65 -6.21 -2.38 46.84
CA THR A 65 -5.63 -3.29 45.82
C THR A 65 -6.49 -3.38 44.56
N PHE A 66 -7.81 -3.51 44.68
CA PHE A 66 -8.70 -3.52 43.51
C PHE A 66 -8.75 -2.16 42.79
N GLY A 67 -8.82 -1.05 43.54
CA GLY A 67 -8.81 0.30 42.98
C GLY A 67 -7.52 0.61 42.21
N THR A 68 -6.35 0.21 42.75
CA THR A 68 -5.07 0.40 42.07
C THR A 68 -4.95 -0.44 40.80
N ILE A 69 -5.44 -1.68 40.78
CA ILE A 69 -5.48 -2.52 39.58
C ILE A 69 -6.37 -1.90 38.50
N ALA A 70 -7.55 -1.38 38.87
CA ALA A 70 -8.45 -0.73 37.91
C ALA A 70 -7.83 0.54 37.30
N LEU A 71 -7.18 1.38 38.12
CA LEU A 71 -6.48 2.56 37.66
C LEU A 71 -5.32 2.19 36.73
N ALA A 72 -4.53 1.17 37.06
CA ALA A 72 -3.44 0.69 36.23
C ALA A 72 -3.94 0.20 34.85
N LEU A 73 -5.06 -0.52 34.81
CA LEU A 73 -5.68 -0.96 33.56
C LEU A 73 -6.25 0.19 32.73
N PHE A 74 -6.86 1.19 33.37
CA PHE A 74 -7.36 2.39 32.70
C PHE A 74 -6.21 3.21 32.08
N VAL A 75 -5.15 3.45 32.85
CA VAL A 75 -3.94 4.12 32.38
C VAL A 75 -3.30 3.33 31.25
N PHE A 76 -3.23 1.99 31.36
CA PHE A 76 -2.73 1.14 30.30
C PHE A 76 -3.57 1.24 29.01
N ALA A 77 -4.90 1.24 29.10
CA ALA A 77 -5.80 1.40 27.95
C ALA A 77 -5.69 2.78 27.29
N MET A 78 -5.54 3.84 28.09
CA MET A 78 -5.27 5.20 27.59
C MET A 78 -3.90 5.28 26.90
N ILE A 79 -2.86 4.71 27.50
CA ILE A 79 -1.50 4.69 26.94
C ILE A 79 -1.46 3.89 25.64
N THR A 80 -2.11 2.72 25.55
CA THR A 80 -2.13 1.93 24.32
C THR A 80 -2.86 2.64 23.18
N ASN A 81 -3.95 3.36 23.46
CA ASN A 81 -4.60 4.23 22.49
C ASN A 81 -3.73 5.43 22.08
N TYR A 82 -2.97 6.01 23.01
CA TYR A 82 -2.07 7.14 22.74
C TYR A 82 -0.80 6.73 21.96
N LEU A 83 -0.34 5.49 22.15
CA LEU A 83 0.79 4.88 21.43
C LEU A 83 0.40 4.34 20.05
N ARG A 84 -0.88 4.50 19.63
CA ARG A 84 -1.36 4.02 18.35
C ARG A 84 -0.68 4.82 17.23
N LYS A 85 0.23 4.17 16.50
CA LYS A 85 1.03 4.82 15.44
C LYS A 85 0.15 5.11 14.22
N ASN A 86 0.11 6.34 13.72
CA ASN A 86 -0.69 6.62 12.51
C ASN A 86 0.04 6.35 11.20
N MET A 87 1.36 6.16 11.25
CA MET A 87 2.19 5.89 10.08
C MET A 87 3.34 4.94 10.44
N PRO A 88 3.80 4.10 9.48
CA PRO A 88 4.99 3.26 9.66
C PRO A 88 6.25 4.13 9.77
N GLU A 89 7.30 3.60 10.40
CA GLU A 89 8.54 4.36 10.60
C GLU A 89 9.24 4.67 9.27
N GLY A 90 9.28 3.73 8.32
CA GLY A 90 9.86 3.97 6.99
C GLY A 90 9.21 5.15 6.27
N PHE A 91 7.90 5.30 6.35
CA PHE A 91 7.23 6.47 5.75
C PHE A 91 7.56 7.79 6.46
N LYS A 92 7.79 7.77 7.78
CA LYS A 92 8.24 8.98 8.49
C LYS A 92 9.63 9.42 8.05
N GLU A 93 10.51 8.47 7.71
CA GLU A 93 11.83 8.78 7.15
C GLU A 93 11.69 9.38 5.74
N VAL A 94 10.84 8.80 4.90
CA VAL A 94 10.51 9.37 3.58
C VAL A 94 9.98 10.81 3.72
N LEU A 95 9.14 11.11 4.71
CA LEU A 95 8.70 12.49 4.96
C LEU A 95 9.86 13.42 5.30
N LYS A 96 10.80 12.99 6.17
CA LYS A 96 11.97 13.80 6.53
C LYS A 96 12.91 14.09 5.37
N GLU A 97 12.94 13.20 4.38
CA GLU A 97 13.78 13.37 3.19
C GLU A 97 13.15 14.29 2.14
N ASN A 98 11.82 14.42 2.13
CA ASN A 98 11.09 15.15 1.09
C ASN A 98 10.46 16.47 1.58
N TYR A 99 10.40 16.71 2.90
CA TYR A 99 9.75 17.89 3.47
C TYR A 99 10.61 18.54 4.57
N PRO A 100 10.43 19.86 4.80
CA PRO A 100 11.15 20.58 5.85
C PRO A 100 10.97 19.99 7.26
N ASP A 101 11.98 20.20 8.10
CA ASP A 101 12.01 19.71 9.48
C ASP A 101 10.83 20.21 10.33
N ALA A 102 10.43 21.47 10.16
CA ALA A 102 9.30 22.05 10.89
C ALA A 102 7.99 21.32 10.56
N PHE A 103 7.76 21.05 9.27
CA PHE A 103 6.63 20.26 8.76
C PHE A 103 6.62 18.85 9.38
N CYS A 104 7.76 18.17 9.30
CA CYS A 104 7.91 16.81 9.83
C CYS A 104 7.72 16.75 11.35
N LYS A 105 8.27 17.72 12.10
CA LYS A 105 8.09 17.83 13.56
C LYS A 105 6.63 18.06 13.93
N PHE A 106 5.91 18.90 13.17
CA PHE A 106 4.48 19.13 13.39
C PHE A 106 3.67 17.85 13.18
N ILE A 107 3.87 17.17 12.05
CA ILE A 107 3.20 15.90 11.73
C ILE A 107 3.42 14.86 12.82
N GLN A 108 4.67 14.69 13.27
CA GLN A 108 5.02 13.68 14.27
C GLN A 108 4.48 14.03 15.66
N LYS A 109 4.62 15.29 16.09
CA LYS A 109 4.16 15.75 17.41
C LYS A 109 2.64 15.68 17.55
N LYS A 110 1.90 15.94 16.47
CA LYS A 110 0.43 15.90 16.44
C LYS A 110 -0.14 14.58 15.95
N GLN A 111 0.72 13.63 15.56
CA GLN A 111 0.35 12.33 15.00
C GLN A 111 -0.69 12.46 13.88
N LEU A 112 -0.42 13.33 12.90
CA LEU A 112 -1.38 13.55 11.82
C LEU A 112 -1.59 12.29 10.98
N THR A 113 -2.80 12.11 10.46
CA THR A 113 -3.11 11.07 9.47
C THR A 113 -2.70 11.51 8.06
N ILE A 114 -2.62 10.57 7.12
CA ILE A 114 -2.28 10.89 5.74
C ILE A 114 -3.28 11.85 5.08
N GLN A 115 -4.57 11.74 5.43
CA GLN A 115 -5.62 12.64 4.96
C GLN A 115 -5.44 14.06 5.51
N GLU A 116 -5.05 14.18 6.78
CA GLU A 116 -4.74 15.47 7.41
C GLU A 116 -3.50 16.12 6.75
N ILE A 117 -2.47 15.33 6.44
CA ILE A 117 -1.26 15.79 5.73
C ILE A 117 -1.62 16.26 4.32
N ARG A 118 -2.43 15.49 3.58
CA ARG A 118 -2.89 15.82 2.23
C ARG A 118 -3.65 17.14 2.22
N LEU A 119 -4.58 17.31 3.15
CA LEU A 119 -5.35 18.55 3.28
C LEU A 119 -4.45 19.73 3.63
N LEU A 120 -3.46 19.54 4.51
CA LEU A 120 -2.52 20.59 4.88
C LEU A 120 -1.66 21.04 3.69
N LEU A 121 -1.10 20.11 2.93
CA LEU A 121 -0.29 20.43 1.74
C LEU A 121 -1.11 21.14 0.66
N HIS A 122 -2.32 20.66 0.38
CA HIS A 122 -3.22 21.31 -0.59
C HIS A 122 -3.50 22.78 -0.22
N ARG A 123 -3.75 23.07 1.07
CA ARG A 123 -4.00 24.45 1.52
C ARG A 123 -2.74 25.31 1.51
N LEU A 124 -1.55 24.72 1.69
CA LEU A 124 -0.29 25.45 1.55
C LEU A 124 -0.02 25.82 0.09
N GLU A 125 -0.33 24.91 -0.85
CA GLU A 125 -0.23 25.15 -2.29
C GLU A 125 -1.18 26.27 -2.74
N GLU A 126 -2.47 26.23 -2.36
CA GLU A 126 -3.44 27.30 -2.65
C GLU A 126 -2.99 28.67 -2.13
N VAL A 127 -2.36 28.73 -0.95
CA VAL A 127 -1.85 29.98 -0.37
C VAL A 127 -0.65 30.53 -1.15
N GLY A 128 0.19 29.65 -1.71
CA GLY A 128 1.28 30.06 -2.60
C GLY A 128 0.79 30.65 -3.92
N GLU A 129 -0.33 30.15 -4.44
CA GLU A 129 -0.98 30.66 -5.66
C GLU A 129 -1.76 31.97 -5.39
N ASP A 130 -2.54 32.00 -4.31
CA ASP A 130 -3.32 33.16 -3.87
C ASP A 130 -2.44 34.15 -3.09
N ARG A 131 -1.57 34.88 -3.80
CA ARG A 131 -0.59 35.88 -3.28
C ARG A 131 -1.17 37.09 -2.49
N GLY A 132 -2.34 36.97 -1.87
CA GLY A 132 -2.95 37.97 -1.00
C GLY A 132 -3.86 37.42 0.09
N ILE A 133 -4.01 36.09 0.20
CA ILE A 133 -4.87 35.46 1.23
C ILE A 133 -3.99 34.80 2.27
N ALA A 134 -3.90 35.40 3.45
CA ALA A 134 -3.16 34.78 4.54
C ALA A 134 -3.82 33.46 4.98
N PHE A 135 -2.98 32.44 5.18
CA PHE A 135 -3.33 31.05 5.50
C PHE A 135 -4.41 30.89 6.60
N HIS A 136 -4.48 31.85 7.54
CA HIS A 136 -5.48 31.88 8.59
C HIS A 136 -6.94 31.82 8.08
N LYS A 137 -7.21 32.28 6.85
CA LYS A 137 -8.55 32.24 6.24
C LYS A 137 -8.97 30.82 5.85
N TYR A 138 -8.02 29.96 5.47
CA TYR A 138 -8.28 28.55 5.16
C TYR A 138 -8.47 27.69 6.43
N LEU A 139 -8.24 28.26 7.63
CA LEU A 139 -8.48 27.57 8.90
C LEU A 139 -9.96 27.23 9.16
N GLY A 140 -10.89 27.81 8.41
CA GLY A 140 -12.31 27.46 8.46
C GLY A 140 -12.59 26.02 8.03
N ASP A 141 -11.80 25.51 7.08
CA ASP A 141 -12.08 24.26 6.37
C ASP A 141 -11.37 23.04 6.99
N PHE A 142 -10.44 23.26 7.93
CA PHE A 142 -9.78 22.16 8.62
C PHE A 142 -10.70 21.49 9.66
N PRO A 143 -10.60 20.17 9.83
CA PRO A 143 -11.21 19.47 10.95
C PRO A 143 -10.85 20.13 12.29
N LYS A 144 -11.80 20.17 13.23
CA LYS A 144 -11.61 20.84 14.54
C LYS A 144 -10.31 20.46 15.25
N LYS A 145 -9.93 19.17 15.15
CA LYS A 145 -8.69 18.63 15.74
C LYS A 145 -7.44 19.24 15.10
N LEU A 146 -7.38 19.26 13.77
CA LEU A 146 -6.23 19.81 13.02
C LEU A 146 -6.14 21.32 13.19
N LYS A 147 -7.27 22.03 13.15
CA LYS A 147 -7.34 23.47 13.44
C LYS A 147 -6.78 23.80 14.82
N ALA A 148 -7.25 23.10 15.86
CA ALA A 148 -6.74 23.29 17.21
C ALA A 148 -5.24 22.95 17.32
N ALA A 149 -4.77 21.94 16.59
CA ALA A 149 -3.36 21.56 16.55
C ALA A 149 -2.48 22.65 15.93
N LEU A 150 -2.91 23.26 14.82
CA LEU A 150 -2.24 24.37 14.14
C LEU A 150 -2.24 25.64 14.99
N CYS A 151 -3.39 26.04 15.54
CA CYS A 151 -3.48 27.21 16.42
C CYS A 151 -2.57 27.08 17.66
N ASN A 152 -2.52 25.88 18.27
CA ASN A 152 -1.65 25.62 19.42
C ASN A 152 -0.16 25.53 19.05
N TYR A 153 0.18 25.29 17.78
CA TYR A 153 1.57 25.24 17.33
C TYR A 153 2.09 26.63 16.96
N GLY A 154 1.19 27.54 16.55
CA GLY A 154 1.52 28.87 16.05
C GLY A 154 1.53 28.86 14.53
N VAL A 155 0.46 29.37 13.93
CA VAL A 155 0.25 29.34 12.47
C VAL A 155 1.28 30.19 11.74
N SER A 156 1.63 31.37 12.27
CA SER A 156 2.68 32.23 11.70
C SER A 156 4.02 31.51 11.68
N ASN A 157 4.48 31.02 12.84
CA ASN A 157 5.76 30.32 12.96
C ASN A 157 5.84 29.09 12.04
N PHE A 158 4.74 28.37 11.87
CA PHE A 158 4.69 27.22 10.98
C PHE A 158 4.84 27.61 9.50
N ILE A 159 4.30 28.75 9.08
CA ILE A 159 4.37 29.21 7.69
C ILE A 159 5.71 29.88 7.42
N ASP A 160 6.21 30.69 8.35
CA ASP A 160 7.51 31.34 8.25
C ASP A 160 8.63 30.29 8.07
N ASP A 161 8.51 29.14 8.75
CA ASP A 161 9.43 27.99 8.60
C ASP A 161 9.28 27.25 7.25
N LEU A 162 8.31 27.59 6.41
CA LEU A 162 7.98 26.96 5.12
C LEU A 162 8.09 27.90 3.91
N GLU A 163 8.17 29.23 4.11
CA GLU A 163 8.05 30.26 3.08
C GLU A 163 9.10 30.20 1.95
N GLU A 164 10.17 29.43 2.10
CA GLU A 164 11.27 29.33 1.12
C GLU A 164 11.41 27.95 0.44
N VAL A 165 10.51 26.99 0.71
CA VAL A 165 10.68 25.62 0.21
C VAL A 165 9.53 25.22 -0.72
N ASP A 166 9.87 24.85 -1.95
CA ASP A 166 8.94 24.21 -2.88
C ASP A 166 8.60 22.80 -2.34
N LEU A 167 7.35 22.63 -1.90
CA LEU A 167 6.90 21.40 -1.25
C LEU A 167 6.56 20.34 -2.30
N ALA A 168 7.24 19.19 -2.21
CA ALA A 168 6.95 18.07 -3.09
C ALA A 168 5.48 17.62 -2.96
N SER A 169 4.85 17.30 -4.09
CA SER A 169 3.49 16.75 -4.09
C SER A 169 3.45 15.43 -3.33
N LEU A 170 2.52 15.31 -2.36
CA LEU A 170 2.32 14.07 -1.61
C LEU A 170 2.06 12.86 -2.50
N ASN A 171 1.34 13.06 -3.61
CA ASN A 171 1.06 11.99 -4.57
C ASN A 171 2.34 11.49 -5.24
N SER A 172 3.28 12.39 -5.56
CA SER A 172 4.58 12.01 -6.12
C SER A 172 5.38 11.23 -5.09
N VAL A 173 5.49 11.75 -3.85
CA VAL A 173 6.22 11.08 -2.76
C VAL A 173 5.67 9.67 -2.49
N LEU A 174 4.34 9.51 -2.40
CA LEU A 174 3.70 8.21 -2.19
C LEU A 174 3.91 7.26 -3.38
N THR A 175 3.83 7.77 -4.62
CA THR A 175 3.98 6.96 -5.83
C THR A 175 5.40 6.40 -5.95
N SER A 176 6.42 7.20 -5.64
CA SER A 176 7.82 6.79 -5.75
C SER A 176 8.28 5.89 -4.60
N ASN A 177 7.71 6.03 -3.40
CA ASN A 177 8.24 5.36 -2.21
C ASN A 177 7.37 4.21 -1.68
N CYS A 178 6.06 4.17 -1.97
CA CYS A 178 5.12 3.23 -1.34
C CYS A 178 4.56 2.21 -2.36
N PRO A 179 5.03 0.95 -2.39
CA PRO A 179 4.57 -0.08 -3.35
C PRO A 179 3.07 -0.30 -3.38
N ILE A 180 2.41 -0.40 -2.21
CA ILE A 180 0.97 -0.68 -2.14
C ILE A 180 0.16 0.50 -2.69
N TYR A 181 0.61 1.73 -2.41
CA TYR A 181 0.00 2.93 -2.98
C TYR A 181 0.17 2.98 -4.49
N TRP A 182 1.37 2.67 -5.00
CA TRP A 182 1.65 2.59 -6.43
C TRP A 182 0.72 1.59 -7.13
N LEU A 183 0.61 0.38 -6.58
CA LEU A 183 -0.27 -0.68 -7.11
C LEU A 183 -1.74 -0.24 -7.12
N ARG A 184 -2.22 0.40 -6.05
CA ARG A 184 -3.58 0.94 -6.00
C ARG A 184 -3.80 2.01 -7.08
N LYS A 185 -2.85 2.93 -7.22
CA LYS A 185 -2.91 4.00 -8.22
C LYS A 185 -2.93 3.42 -9.63
N PHE A 186 -2.13 2.39 -9.90
CA PHE A 186 -2.09 1.67 -11.18
C PHE A 186 -3.45 1.06 -11.56
N ILE A 187 -4.19 0.50 -10.60
CA ILE A 187 -5.56 0.02 -10.82
C ILE A 187 -6.55 1.16 -11.02
N LYS A 188 -6.43 2.23 -10.21
CA LYS A 188 -7.39 3.33 -10.22
C LYS A 188 -7.37 4.14 -11.52
N ILE A 189 -6.21 4.30 -12.15
CA ILE A 189 -6.06 5.02 -13.43
C ILE A 189 -6.32 4.12 -14.64
N ALA A 190 -6.62 2.84 -14.42
CA ALA A 190 -6.93 1.93 -15.48
C ALA A 190 -8.29 2.27 -16.13
N PRO A 191 -8.49 1.99 -17.43
CA PRO A 191 -9.79 2.14 -18.08
C PRO A 191 -10.89 1.35 -17.35
N GLU A 192 -12.07 1.97 -17.17
CA GLU A 192 -13.21 1.36 -16.46
C GLU A 192 -13.76 0.11 -17.17
N SER A 193 -13.61 0.04 -18.49
CA SER A 193 -13.96 -1.11 -19.30
C SER A 193 -12.66 -1.68 -19.90
N PRO A 194 -12.10 -2.77 -19.36
CA PRO A 194 -11.20 -3.58 -20.18
C PRO A 194 -12.01 -4.06 -21.39
N THR A 195 -11.33 -4.36 -22.50
CA THR A 195 -11.91 -4.60 -23.84
C THR A 195 -13.07 -5.61 -23.97
N ARG A 196 -13.62 -6.18 -22.89
CA ARG A 196 -14.88 -6.93 -22.83
C ARG A 196 -15.73 -6.52 -21.63
N ASP A 197 -17.04 -6.42 -21.85
CA ASP A 197 -18.08 -5.98 -20.92
C ASP A 197 -18.10 -6.72 -19.57
N PHE A 198 -17.25 -6.29 -18.62
CA PHE A 198 -17.42 -6.62 -17.21
C PHE A 198 -18.65 -5.88 -16.68
N VAL A 199 -19.82 -6.48 -16.84
CA VAL A 199 -21.04 -5.94 -16.24
C VAL A 199 -20.98 -6.18 -14.73
N ASN A 200 -20.89 -5.09 -13.94
CA ASN A 200 -20.87 -5.12 -12.47
C ASN A 200 -19.71 -5.92 -11.84
N ALA A 201 -18.51 -5.91 -12.44
CA ALA A 201 -17.35 -6.58 -11.84
C ALA A 201 -16.99 -5.99 -10.48
N SER A 202 -16.67 -6.88 -9.54
CA SER A 202 -16.13 -6.51 -8.25
C SER A 202 -14.73 -5.90 -8.40
N HIS A 203 -14.34 -5.06 -7.43
CA HIS A 203 -12.97 -4.53 -7.39
C HIS A 203 -11.92 -5.65 -7.39
N LEU A 204 -12.17 -6.77 -6.72
CA LEU A 204 -11.25 -7.90 -6.71
C LEU A 204 -11.00 -8.47 -8.11
N GLU A 205 -12.03 -8.54 -8.95
CA GLU A 205 -11.92 -8.99 -10.33
C GLU A 205 -11.15 -8.00 -11.19
N ILE A 206 -11.44 -6.70 -11.06
CA ILE A 206 -10.74 -5.62 -11.78
C ILE A 206 -9.25 -5.62 -11.41
N ALA A 207 -8.94 -5.63 -10.12
CA ALA A 207 -7.55 -5.65 -9.65
C ALA A 207 -6.82 -6.95 -10.07
N SER A 208 -7.53 -8.08 -10.07
CA SER A 208 -6.98 -9.36 -10.55
C SER A 208 -6.73 -9.38 -12.05
N TYR A 209 -7.55 -8.68 -12.83
CA TYR A 209 -7.38 -8.55 -14.27
C TYR A 209 -6.09 -7.78 -14.60
N TRP A 210 -5.88 -6.62 -13.97
CA TRP A 210 -4.76 -5.73 -14.26
C TRP A 210 -3.42 -6.23 -13.71
N LEU A 211 -3.40 -6.91 -12.56
CA LEU A 211 -2.19 -7.52 -12.00
C LEU A 211 -1.96 -8.97 -12.46
N GLY A 212 -2.89 -9.52 -13.23
CA GLY A 212 -2.83 -10.88 -13.74
C GLY A 212 -2.08 -11.00 -15.07
N LYS A 213 -2.11 -12.20 -15.65
CA LYS A 213 -1.56 -12.46 -16.99
C LYS A 213 -2.41 -11.79 -18.06
N SER A 214 -1.94 -10.67 -18.63
CA SER A 214 -2.55 -9.92 -19.74
C SER A 214 -4.08 -10.10 -19.87
N GLY A 215 -4.82 -9.83 -18.79
CA GLY A 215 -6.28 -9.91 -18.80
C GLY A 215 -6.90 -11.31 -18.95
N GLY A 216 -6.24 -12.35 -18.43
CA GLY A 216 -6.71 -13.75 -18.47
C GLY A 216 -6.12 -14.58 -19.62
N CYS A 217 -5.10 -14.06 -20.31
CA CYS A 217 -4.40 -14.78 -21.36
C CYS A 217 -3.58 -15.96 -20.80
N ARG A 218 -3.73 -17.16 -21.38
CA ARG A 218 -3.07 -18.39 -20.89
C ARG A 218 -1.57 -18.41 -21.15
N ASN A 219 -1.16 -17.89 -22.31
CA ASN A 219 0.21 -17.93 -22.81
C ASN A 219 0.96 -16.58 -22.70
N ALA A 220 0.38 -15.58 -22.02
CA ALA A 220 1.04 -14.30 -21.81
C ALA A 220 1.66 -14.15 -20.41
N GLY A 221 2.60 -13.22 -20.31
CA GLY A 221 3.16 -12.73 -19.06
C GLY A 221 2.21 -11.81 -18.28
N THR A 222 2.66 -11.40 -17.09
CA THR A 222 2.09 -10.26 -16.36
C THR A 222 2.78 -8.97 -16.81
N ILE A 223 2.26 -7.82 -16.35
CA ILE A 223 2.93 -6.54 -16.58
C ILE A 223 4.33 -6.48 -15.94
N PHE A 224 4.60 -7.29 -14.91
CA PHE A 224 5.85 -7.28 -14.15
C PHE A 224 6.95 -8.05 -14.89
N SER A 225 7.45 -7.45 -15.96
CA SER A 225 8.58 -7.94 -16.74
C SER A 225 9.59 -6.83 -16.99
N LYS A 226 10.86 -7.22 -17.18
CA LYS A 226 11.92 -6.27 -17.57
C LYS A 226 11.60 -5.57 -18.90
N ASN A 227 11.05 -6.32 -19.86
CA ASN A 227 10.66 -5.79 -21.17
C ASN A 227 9.61 -4.69 -21.04
N THR A 228 8.62 -4.86 -20.15
CA THR A 228 7.58 -3.85 -19.91
C THR A 228 8.18 -2.51 -19.48
N HIS A 229 9.19 -2.52 -18.58
CA HIS A 229 9.84 -1.29 -18.14
C HIS A 229 10.69 -0.67 -19.24
N LEU A 230 11.46 -1.46 -19.99
CA LEU A 230 12.23 -0.97 -21.14
C LEU A 230 11.32 -0.28 -22.17
N ILE A 231 10.19 -0.91 -22.50
CA ILE A 231 9.17 -0.34 -23.38
C ILE A 231 8.65 0.98 -22.81
N ALA A 232 8.24 1.01 -21.54
CA ALA A 232 7.71 2.20 -20.88
C ALA A 232 8.70 3.39 -20.89
N GLN A 233 10.01 3.11 -20.82
CA GLN A 233 11.05 4.14 -20.87
C GLN A 233 11.25 4.74 -22.28
N ARG A 234 10.96 3.98 -23.34
CA ARG A 234 11.35 4.34 -24.72
C ARG A 234 10.21 4.68 -25.66
N ILE A 235 9.03 4.11 -25.46
CA ILE A 235 7.92 4.32 -26.37
C ILE A 235 7.32 5.73 -26.19
N SER A 236 6.91 6.34 -27.30
CA SER A 236 6.15 7.59 -27.29
C SER A 236 4.66 7.33 -27.09
N ARG A 237 3.90 8.37 -26.75
CA ARG A 237 2.46 8.23 -26.57
C ARG A 237 1.77 7.86 -27.88
N GLU A 238 2.18 8.53 -28.95
CA GLU A 238 1.65 8.38 -30.30
C GLU A 238 1.90 6.96 -30.82
N ASP A 239 3.13 6.45 -30.64
CA ASP A 239 3.50 5.09 -31.06
C ASP A 239 2.70 4.04 -30.26
N PHE A 240 2.52 4.23 -28.94
CA PHE A 240 1.78 3.29 -28.10
C PHE A 240 0.28 3.26 -28.44
N GLU A 241 -0.35 4.42 -28.63
CA GLU A 241 -1.76 4.51 -29.01
C GLU A 241 -2.02 3.92 -30.40
N ALA A 242 -1.10 4.12 -31.36
CA ALA A 242 -1.14 3.48 -32.66
C ALA A 242 -1.08 1.95 -32.54
N CYS A 243 -0.07 1.40 -31.85
CA CYS A 243 0.04 -0.04 -31.61
C CYS A 243 -1.22 -0.61 -30.94
N GLY A 244 -1.80 0.10 -29.97
CA GLY A 244 -3.02 -0.29 -29.29
C GLY A 244 -4.25 -0.33 -30.20
N LEU A 245 -4.31 0.50 -31.24
CA LEU A 245 -5.39 0.48 -32.24
C LEU A 245 -5.27 -0.74 -33.18
N TYR A 246 -4.08 -1.00 -33.72
CA TYR A 246 -3.84 -2.15 -34.61
C TYR A 246 -3.97 -3.49 -33.89
N ALA A 247 -3.51 -3.57 -32.63
CA ALA A 247 -3.67 -4.77 -31.81
C ALA A 247 -5.15 -5.11 -31.56
N ARG A 248 -6.02 -4.10 -31.39
CA ARG A 248 -7.47 -4.30 -31.21
C ARG A 248 -8.16 -4.78 -32.48
N ASN A 249 -7.65 -4.40 -33.65
CA ASN A 249 -8.18 -4.78 -34.95
C ASN A 249 -7.56 -6.08 -35.51
N ALA A 250 -6.75 -6.80 -34.71
CA ALA A 250 -6.01 -8.00 -35.13
C ALA A 250 -5.13 -7.79 -36.37
N ASP A 251 -4.61 -6.56 -36.55
CA ASP A 251 -3.77 -6.15 -37.68
C ASP A 251 -2.32 -5.89 -37.21
N TRP A 252 -1.78 -6.80 -36.40
CA TRP A 252 -0.45 -6.63 -35.80
C TRP A 252 0.69 -6.66 -36.82
N GLY A 253 0.47 -7.27 -37.99
CA GLY A 253 1.44 -7.37 -39.09
C GLY A 253 1.45 -6.16 -40.04
N ASN A 254 0.77 -5.07 -39.70
CA ASN A 254 0.75 -3.86 -40.51
C ASN A 254 2.15 -3.23 -40.63
N GLU A 255 2.52 -2.73 -41.81
CA GLU A 255 3.82 -2.13 -42.11
C GLU A 255 4.16 -0.96 -41.16
N GLN A 256 3.18 -0.10 -40.84
CA GLN A 256 3.38 1.01 -39.91
C GLN A 256 3.71 0.53 -38.49
N VAL A 257 3.12 -0.60 -38.07
CA VAL A 257 3.38 -1.19 -36.76
C VAL A 257 4.73 -1.91 -36.74
N GLU A 258 5.15 -2.51 -37.86
CA GLU A 258 6.49 -3.10 -38.00
C GLU A 258 7.61 -2.06 -37.83
N GLU A 259 7.46 -0.88 -38.43
CA GLU A 259 8.42 0.22 -38.24
C GLU A 259 8.52 0.64 -36.78
N ILE A 260 7.37 0.80 -36.10
CA ILE A 260 7.31 1.14 -34.67
C ILE A 260 7.96 0.04 -33.82
N LYS A 261 7.65 -1.24 -34.10
CA LYS A 261 8.21 -2.41 -33.40
C LYS A 261 9.73 -2.47 -33.50
N HIS A 262 10.28 -2.21 -34.69
CA HIS A 262 11.72 -2.16 -34.90
C HIS A 262 12.36 -0.99 -34.15
N LYS A 263 11.82 0.22 -34.32
CA LYS A 263 12.29 1.44 -33.63
C LYS A 263 12.34 1.28 -32.12
N ILE A 264 11.31 0.72 -31.50
CA ILE A 264 11.25 0.49 -30.05
C ILE A 264 12.26 -0.59 -29.64
N SER A 265 12.33 -1.70 -30.37
CA SER A 265 13.28 -2.79 -30.08
C SER A 265 14.73 -2.29 -30.12
N ASP A 266 15.08 -1.47 -31.11
CA ASP A 266 16.39 -0.83 -31.21
C ASP A 266 16.67 0.10 -30.01
N ALA A 267 15.72 0.96 -29.66
CA ALA A 267 15.86 1.89 -28.54
C ALA A 267 15.98 1.17 -27.17
N CYS A 268 15.30 0.04 -27.02
CA CYS A 268 15.40 -0.83 -25.84
C CYS A 268 16.75 -1.56 -25.80
N LEU A 269 17.24 -2.05 -26.94
CA LEU A 269 18.53 -2.74 -27.03
C LEU A 269 19.69 -1.80 -26.66
N GLN A 270 19.61 -0.52 -27.01
CA GLN A 270 20.59 0.48 -26.61
C GLN A 270 20.69 0.63 -25.09
N ILE A 271 19.57 0.59 -24.35
CA ILE A 271 19.60 0.57 -22.87
C ILE A 271 20.23 -0.73 -22.38
N GLY A 272 19.79 -1.87 -22.93
CA GLY A 272 20.28 -3.19 -22.53
C GLY A 272 21.81 -3.29 -22.63
N ARG A 273 22.40 -2.75 -23.70
CA ARG A 273 23.85 -2.72 -23.92
C ARG A 273 24.60 -1.75 -22.99
N GLN A 274 23.97 -0.65 -22.58
CA GLN A 274 24.58 0.29 -21.62
C GLN A 274 24.66 -0.29 -20.20
N GLY A 275 23.78 -1.22 -19.86
CA GLY A 275 23.74 -1.86 -18.54
C GLY A 275 24.63 -3.10 -18.39
N ASP A 276 25.10 -3.68 -19.50
CA ASP A 276 25.82 -4.95 -19.52
C ASP A 276 26.69 -5.05 -20.79
N GLU A 277 27.86 -4.39 -20.77
CA GLU A 277 28.76 -4.30 -21.95
C GLU A 277 29.35 -5.65 -22.41
N ASP A 278 29.22 -6.70 -21.59
CA ASP A 278 29.92 -7.99 -21.77
C ASP A 278 28.99 -9.19 -22.01
N SER A 279 27.66 -9.01 -22.02
CA SER A 279 26.73 -10.09 -22.30
C SER A 279 26.46 -10.23 -23.81
N GLY A 280 26.67 -11.43 -24.34
CA GLY A 280 26.30 -11.81 -25.70
C GLY A 280 24.78 -11.85 -25.87
N ILE A 281 24.14 -10.69 -25.87
CA ILE A 281 22.69 -10.55 -26.06
C ILE A 281 22.34 -11.09 -27.45
N ASP A 282 21.54 -12.16 -27.50
CA ASP A 282 20.90 -12.60 -28.74
C ASP A 282 19.88 -11.52 -29.16
N VAL A 283 20.28 -10.71 -30.14
CA VAL A 283 19.48 -9.60 -30.68
C VAL A 283 18.13 -10.10 -31.19
N THR A 284 18.08 -11.27 -31.81
CA THR A 284 16.84 -11.82 -32.39
C THR A 284 15.87 -12.19 -31.27
N GLN A 285 16.37 -12.86 -30.24
CA GLN A 285 15.55 -13.22 -29.08
C GLN A 285 15.09 -11.98 -28.31
N PHE A 286 15.95 -10.97 -28.17
CA PHE A 286 15.61 -9.71 -27.51
C PHE A 286 14.49 -8.96 -28.24
N PHE A 287 14.62 -8.80 -29.56
CA PHE A 287 13.62 -8.11 -30.38
C PHE A 287 12.27 -8.81 -30.31
N THR A 288 12.29 -10.13 -30.46
CA THR A 288 11.09 -10.97 -30.34
C THR A 288 10.44 -10.78 -28.95
N GLY A 289 11.23 -10.76 -27.89
CA GLY A 289 10.76 -10.53 -26.52
C GLY A 289 10.09 -9.16 -26.33
N ILE A 290 10.71 -8.09 -26.84
CA ILE A 290 10.16 -6.73 -26.77
C ILE A 290 8.86 -6.63 -27.56
N GLN A 291 8.83 -7.14 -28.80
CA GLN A 291 7.65 -7.12 -29.65
C GLN A 291 6.48 -7.90 -29.05
N HIS A 292 6.75 -9.07 -28.46
CA HIS A 292 5.74 -9.84 -27.74
C HIS A 292 5.19 -9.08 -26.53
N SER A 293 6.06 -8.53 -25.68
CA SER A 293 5.61 -7.75 -24.52
C SER A 293 4.84 -6.51 -24.91
N LEU A 294 5.20 -5.85 -26.02
CA LEU A 294 4.44 -4.71 -26.54
C LEU A 294 3.03 -5.12 -26.97
N LEU A 295 2.89 -6.24 -27.68
CA LEU A 295 1.60 -6.80 -28.06
C LEU A 295 0.76 -7.18 -26.82
N GLU A 296 1.39 -7.80 -25.83
CA GLU A 296 0.74 -8.16 -24.55
C GLU A 296 0.17 -6.92 -23.86
N LEU A 297 0.95 -5.84 -23.71
CA LEU A 297 0.48 -4.58 -23.12
C LEU A 297 -0.71 -3.98 -23.89
N CYS A 298 -0.62 -3.96 -25.23
CA CYS A 298 -1.68 -3.43 -26.09
C CYS A 298 -2.96 -4.27 -26.00
N THR A 299 -2.83 -5.60 -25.98
CA THR A 299 -3.98 -6.52 -25.94
C THR A 299 -4.62 -6.65 -24.56
N HIS A 300 -3.82 -6.43 -23.49
CA HIS A 300 -4.28 -6.26 -22.12
C HIS A 300 -5.06 -4.96 -21.92
N GLY A 301 -4.81 -3.95 -22.77
CA GLY A 301 -5.52 -2.68 -22.73
C GLY A 301 -4.94 -1.70 -21.71
N ILE A 302 -3.63 -1.79 -21.45
CA ILE A 302 -2.91 -0.84 -20.60
C ILE A 302 -3.06 0.58 -21.18
N SER A 303 -3.44 1.55 -20.34
CA SER A 303 -3.53 2.95 -20.75
C SER A 303 -2.15 3.63 -20.76
N TRP A 304 -2.04 4.76 -21.48
CA TRP A 304 -0.83 5.58 -21.44
C TRP A 304 -0.50 6.06 -20.02
N ASP A 305 -1.51 6.37 -19.21
CA ASP A 305 -1.32 6.81 -17.83
C ASP A 305 -0.75 5.69 -16.95
N GLN A 306 -1.20 4.45 -17.16
CA GLN A 306 -0.62 3.26 -16.52
C GLN A 306 0.83 3.04 -16.95
N LEU A 307 1.13 3.19 -18.24
CA LEU A 307 2.49 3.06 -18.75
C LEU A 307 3.42 4.17 -18.21
N SER A 308 2.92 5.40 -18.13
CA SER A 308 3.63 6.54 -17.53
C SER A 308 3.90 6.31 -16.04
N LEU A 309 2.99 5.64 -15.34
CA LEU A 309 3.19 5.25 -13.95
C LEU A 309 4.30 4.19 -13.79
N ILE A 310 4.41 3.23 -14.71
CA ILE A 310 5.55 2.29 -14.77
C ILE A 310 6.86 3.03 -15.04
N LYS A 311 6.84 3.98 -15.98
CA LYS A 311 8.00 4.81 -16.32
C LYS A 311 8.54 5.60 -15.11
N SER A 312 7.66 5.99 -14.19
CA SER A 312 8.03 6.76 -12.99
C SER A 312 8.77 5.97 -11.91
N LEU A 313 8.77 4.63 -11.97
CA LEU A 313 9.56 3.79 -11.07
C LEU A 313 10.97 3.61 -11.62
N ASP A 314 11.93 3.71 -10.71
CA ASP A 314 13.31 3.31 -10.95
C ASP A 314 13.42 1.81 -11.22
N VAL A 315 14.51 1.44 -11.88
CA VAL A 315 14.77 0.07 -12.32
C VAL A 315 14.91 -0.91 -11.15
N GLU A 316 15.41 -0.46 -10.00
CA GLU A 316 15.61 -1.32 -8.83
C GLU A 316 14.28 -1.74 -8.21
N ASN A 317 13.39 -0.77 -7.95
CA ASN A 317 12.05 -1.05 -7.45
C ASN A 317 11.19 -1.84 -8.45
N TRP A 318 11.36 -1.60 -9.75
CA TRP A 318 10.68 -2.39 -10.78
C TRP A 318 11.18 -3.84 -10.82
N ASP A 319 12.50 -4.04 -10.80
CA ASP A 319 13.10 -5.38 -10.76
C ASP A 319 12.69 -6.14 -9.49
N PHE A 320 12.54 -5.45 -8.37
CA PHE A 320 12.00 -6.03 -7.15
C PHE A 320 10.56 -6.56 -7.36
N LEU A 321 9.67 -5.76 -7.98
CA LEU A 321 8.31 -6.20 -8.31
C LEU A 321 8.32 -7.38 -9.29
N CYS A 322 9.21 -7.38 -10.28
CA CYS A 322 9.38 -8.51 -11.20
C CYS A 322 9.82 -9.79 -10.46
N ALA A 323 10.77 -9.68 -9.53
CA ALA A 323 11.23 -10.80 -8.70
C ALA A 323 10.11 -11.33 -7.81
N LEU A 324 9.32 -10.43 -7.22
CA LEU A 324 8.21 -10.75 -6.32
C LEU A 324 7.03 -11.39 -7.07
N ASP A 325 6.75 -10.95 -8.29
CA ASP A 325 5.69 -11.54 -9.12
C ASP A 325 6.10 -12.92 -9.62
N GLY A 326 7.32 -13.02 -10.15
CA GLY A 326 7.85 -14.23 -10.77
C GLY A 326 6.92 -14.79 -11.85
N SER A 327 7.13 -16.04 -12.25
CA SER A 327 6.23 -16.74 -13.19
C SER A 327 4.90 -17.19 -12.55
N LYS A 328 4.63 -16.81 -11.29
CA LYS A 328 3.54 -17.34 -10.46
C LYS A 328 2.49 -16.30 -10.06
N GLN A 329 2.54 -15.07 -10.60
CA GLN A 329 1.61 -13.99 -10.27
C GLN A 329 1.63 -13.66 -8.77
N GLY A 330 2.82 -13.64 -8.17
CA GLY A 330 3.03 -13.40 -6.75
C GLY A 330 2.50 -12.05 -6.30
N VAL A 331 2.67 -11.00 -7.12
CA VAL A 331 2.17 -9.65 -6.80
C VAL A 331 0.66 -9.65 -6.72
N ARG A 332 -0.01 -10.24 -7.72
CA ARG A 332 -1.46 -10.39 -7.72
C ARG A 332 -1.98 -11.08 -6.45
N ARG A 333 -1.31 -12.15 -6.00
CA ARG A 333 -1.77 -12.98 -4.87
C ARG A 333 -1.83 -12.23 -3.55
N PHE A 334 -0.83 -11.40 -3.23
CA PHE A 334 -0.81 -10.64 -1.97
C PHE A 334 -1.43 -9.25 -2.11
N ALA A 335 -1.30 -8.60 -3.27
CA ALA A 335 -1.67 -7.20 -3.41
C ALA A 335 -3.18 -7.04 -3.52
N VAL A 336 -3.85 -7.82 -4.38
CA VAL A 336 -5.28 -7.68 -4.66
C VAL A 336 -6.15 -7.59 -3.39
N PRO A 337 -5.97 -8.45 -2.36
CA PRO A 337 -6.71 -8.34 -1.09
C PRO A 337 -6.52 -6.99 -0.35
N CYS A 338 -5.38 -6.33 -0.55
CA CYS A 338 -5.02 -5.06 0.07
C CYS A 338 -5.42 -3.83 -0.77
N LEU A 339 -5.74 -4.00 -2.05
CA LEU A 339 -6.01 -2.86 -2.94
C LEU A 339 -7.42 -2.28 -2.78
N GLY A 340 -8.31 -2.97 -2.05
CA GLY A 340 -9.65 -2.49 -1.69
C GLY A 340 -9.69 -1.51 -0.52
N GLU A 341 -10.47 -1.85 0.50
CA GLU A 341 -10.72 -1.01 1.68
C GLU A 341 -9.44 -0.69 2.46
N VAL A 342 -8.54 -1.69 2.55
CA VAL A 342 -7.24 -1.61 3.26
C VAL A 342 -6.40 -0.43 2.78
N SER A 343 -6.39 -0.12 1.48
CA SER A 343 -5.55 0.95 0.90
C SER A 343 -6.30 2.21 0.50
N ASP A 344 -7.61 2.24 0.74
CA ASP A 344 -8.43 3.40 0.40
C ASP A 344 -8.39 4.46 1.48
N GLU A 345 -7.64 5.55 1.25
CA GLU A 345 -7.56 6.68 2.18
C GLU A 345 -8.94 7.25 2.56
N GLN A 346 -9.97 7.09 1.74
CA GLN A 346 -11.33 7.57 2.03
C GLN A 346 -12.18 6.58 2.81
N ASN A 347 -11.75 5.31 2.88
CA ASN A 347 -12.51 4.28 3.57
C ASN A 347 -12.23 4.32 5.08
N HIS A 348 -13.28 4.17 5.88
CA HIS A 348 -13.19 4.10 7.33
C HIS A 348 -12.34 2.93 7.86
N LEU A 349 -12.08 1.91 7.03
CA LEU A 349 -11.24 0.75 7.33
C LEU A 349 -9.80 0.89 6.81
N TYR A 350 -9.40 2.07 6.34
CA TYR A 350 -8.04 2.32 5.84
C TYR A 350 -6.93 1.88 6.81
N GLU A 351 -5.94 1.15 6.31
CA GLU A 351 -4.83 0.60 7.10
C GLU A 351 -3.50 1.31 6.76
N PRO A 352 -3.20 2.48 7.37
CA PRO A 352 -2.01 3.25 7.03
C PRO A 352 -0.69 2.50 7.26
N LEU A 353 -0.65 1.57 8.22
CA LEU A 353 0.54 0.74 8.48
C LEU A 353 0.80 -0.32 7.41
N ILE A 354 -0.15 -0.52 6.48
CA ILE A 354 -0.01 -1.42 5.33
C ILE A 354 0.16 -0.59 4.06
N SER A 355 -0.71 0.39 3.83
CA SER A 355 -0.73 1.15 2.58
C SER A 355 0.47 2.07 2.41
N LEU A 356 1.03 2.57 3.52
CA LEU A 356 2.19 3.48 3.53
C LEU A 356 3.51 2.74 3.75
N LEU A 357 3.55 1.42 3.65
CA LEU A 357 4.82 0.71 3.67
C LEU A 357 5.69 1.18 2.51
N THR A 358 6.96 1.40 2.81
CA THR A 358 7.97 1.84 1.85
C THR A 358 8.73 0.66 1.26
N TRP A 359 9.46 0.89 0.16
CA TRP A 359 10.41 -0.10 -0.37
C TRP A 359 11.42 -0.56 0.69
N ARG A 360 11.93 0.37 1.51
CA ARG A 360 12.84 0.05 2.62
C ARG A 360 12.19 -0.83 3.69
N ASP A 361 10.89 -0.63 3.95
CA ASP A 361 10.18 -1.51 4.88
C ASP A 361 10.14 -2.95 4.35
N PHE A 362 10.07 -3.15 3.03
CA PHE A 362 10.12 -4.49 2.43
C PHE A 362 11.52 -5.10 2.58
N ASP A 363 12.58 -4.32 2.35
CA ASP A 363 13.96 -4.76 2.60
C ASP A 363 14.20 -5.14 4.06
N ASN A 364 13.67 -4.35 5.00
CA ASN A 364 13.73 -4.61 6.43
C ASN A 364 12.97 -5.88 6.84
N LEU A 365 11.98 -6.29 6.04
CA LEU A 365 11.34 -7.59 6.17
C LEU A 365 12.21 -8.73 5.62
N GLY A 366 13.43 -8.47 5.14
CA GLY A 366 14.30 -9.45 4.52
C GLY A 366 13.83 -9.85 3.12
N LEU A 367 13.06 -8.99 2.46
CA LEU A 367 12.61 -9.17 1.09
C LEU A 367 13.47 -8.29 0.20
N LYS A 368 14.74 -8.68 0.05
CA LYS A 368 15.64 -8.05 -0.92
C LYS A 368 15.51 -8.74 -2.27
N LYS A 369 15.70 -7.99 -3.35
CA LYS A 369 15.69 -8.50 -4.73
C LYS A 369 16.57 -9.74 -4.87
N GLU A 370 17.82 -9.67 -4.42
CA GLU A 370 18.81 -10.74 -4.55
C GLU A 370 18.35 -12.00 -3.81
N SER A 371 17.87 -11.86 -2.57
CA SER A 371 17.39 -12.98 -1.75
C SER A 371 16.12 -13.64 -2.29
N ILE A 372 15.31 -12.90 -3.04
CA ILE A 372 14.15 -13.46 -3.75
C ILE A 372 14.63 -14.25 -4.98
N PHE A 373 15.55 -13.69 -5.76
CA PHE A 373 16.10 -14.34 -6.95
C PHE A 373 16.89 -15.62 -6.64
N THR A 374 17.71 -15.61 -5.58
CA THR A 374 18.49 -16.78 -5.15
C THR A 374 17.63 -17.85 -4.48
N GLY A 375 16.35 -17.56 -4.22
CA GLY A 375 15.43 -18.49 -3.57
C GLY A 375 15.68 -18.69 -2.07
N GLU A 376 16.50 -17.83 -1.45
CA GLU A 376 16.72 -17.81 0.01
C GLU A 376 15.40 -17.57 0.76
N VAL A 377 14.55 -16.69 0.22
CA VAL A 377 13.22 -16.43 0.76
C VAL A 377 12.19 -17.34 0.08
N ARG A 378 11.80 -18.40 0.78
CA ARG A 378 10.66 -19.22 0.35
C ARG A 378 9.34 -18.47 0.58
N ASN A 379 8.56 -18.31 -0.49
CA ASN A 379 7.22 -17.68 -0.50
C ASN A 379 7.21 -16.24 0.08
N PRO A 380 7.88 -15.28 -0.57
CA PRO A 380 7.95 -13.88 -0.12
C PRO A 380 6.55 -13.26 0.11
N GLU A 381 5.56 -13.64 -0.72
CA GLU A 381 4.17 -13.21 -0.59
C GLU A 381 3.55 -13.62 0.76
N SER A 382 3.93 -14.78 1.30
CA SER A 382 3.46 -15.26 2.61
C SER A 382 4.06 -14.47 3.77
N ARG A 383 5.26 -13.93 3.57
CA ARG A 383 5.92 -13.09 4.56
C ARG A 383 5.27 -11.72 4.63
N LEU A 384 4.97 -11.13 3.47
CA LEU A 384 4.18 -9.89 3.36
C LEU A 384 2.80 -10.04 3.99
N LEU A 385 2.05 -11.09 3.64
CA LEU A 385 0.72 -11.31 4.16
C LEU A 385 0.71 -11.50 5.69
N LYS A 386 1.69 -12.22 6.25
CA LYS A 386 1.86 -12.35 7.71
C LYS A 386 2.13 -10.99 8.36
N TYR A 387 2.95 -10.16 7.72
CA TYR A 387 3.20 -8.80 8.21
C TYR A 387 1.92 -7.95 8.16
N PHE A 388 1.19 -7.98 7.05
CA PHE A 388 -0.07 -7.24 6.90
C PHE A 388 -1.10 -7.66 7.96
N ASN A 389 -1.31 -8.97 8.16
CA ASN A 389 -2.18 -9.48 9.21
C ASN A 389 -1.77 -9.01 10.61
N ARG A 390 -0.45 -8.90 10.86
CA ARG A 390 0.07 -8.40 12.13
C ARG A 390 -0.18 -6.89 12.33
N GLN A 391 -0.14 -6.10 11.27
CA GLN A 391 -0.35 -4.65 11.31
C GLN A 391 -1.81 -4.23 11.17
N SER A 392 -2.64 -5.09 10.59
CA SER A 392 -4.07 -4.85 10.34
C SER A 392 -4.79 -4.55 11.64
N ARG A 393 -5.50 -3.43 11.64
CA ARG A 393 -6.33 -2.94 12.74
C ARG A 393 -7.74 -3.42 12.54
N TYR A 394 -8.36 -2.96 11.47
CA TYR A 394 -9.77 -3.08 11.18
C TYR A 394 -10.13 -4.43 10.55
N HIS A 395 -9.18 -5.11 9.91
CA HIS A 395 -9.42 -6.39 9.25
C HIS A 395 -8.98 -7.56 10.13
N LYS A 396 -9.86 -8.56 10.31
CA LYS A 396 -9.58 -9.76 11.13
C LYS A 396 -8.47 -10.63 10.53
N SER A 397 -8.54 -10.84 9.22
CA SER A 397 -7.50 -11.45 8.40
C SER A 397 -7.53 -10.83 7.02
N ILE A 398 -6.35 -10.74 6.41
CA ILE A 398 -6.14 -10.50 4.99
C ILE A 398 -5.60 -11.82 4.47
N ASP A 399 -6.45 -12.55 3.76
CA ASP A 399 -6.12 -13.86 3.20
C ASP A 399 -5.62 -13.70 1.76
N PHE A 400 -4.86 -14.70 1.30
CA PHE A 400 -4.45 -14.73 -0.10
C PHE A 400 -5.66 -14.74 -1.02
N LEU A 401 -5.48 -14.13 -2.20
CA LEU A 401 -6.48 -14.26 -3.26
C LEU A 401 -6.69 -15.74 -3.59
N ASN A 402 -7.91 -16.24 -3.36
CA ASN A 402 -8.30 -17.57 -3.77
C ASN A 402 -8.33 -17.63 -5.31
N GLN A 403 -7.39 -18.36 -5.90
CA GLN A 403 -7.18 -18.35 -7.35
C GLN A 403 -8.38 -18.90 -8.10
N GLU A 404 -9.07 -19.92 -7.58
CA GLU A 404 -10.20 -20.56 -8.27
C GLU A 404 -11.42 -19.63 -8.37
N GLN A 405 -11.79 -18.95 -7.28
CA GLN A 405 -12.97 -18.09 -7.25
C GLN A 405 -12.93 -16.88 -8.18
N VAL A 406 -11.74 -16.31 -8.44
CA VAL A 406 -11.60 -15.09 -9.25
C VAL A 406 -11.12 -15.39 -10.67
N LEU A 407 -10.40 -16.50 -10.90
CA LEU A 407 -9.99 -16.89 -12.25
C LEU A 407 -11.13 -17.48 -13.09
N ASP A 408 -12.19 -17.99 -12.46
CA ASP A 408 -13.33 -18.58 -13.17
C ASP A 408 -14.26 -17.52 -13.75
N SER A 409 -14.32 -16.31 -13.18
CA SER A 409 -15.07 -15.19 -13.73
C SER A 409 -14.29 -14.36 -14.76
N LEU A 410 -12.96 -14.49 -14.80
CA LEU A 410 -12.12 -13.78 -15.76
C LEU A 410 -12.12 -14.48 -17.14
N PRO A 411 -12.22 -13.72 -18.25
CA PRO A 411 -12.19 -14.28 -19.59
C PRO A 411 -10.85 -14.97 -19.84
N ARG A 412 -10.89 -16.18 -20.39
CA ARG A 412 -9.68 -16.94 -20.74
C ARG A 412 -9.54 -16.96 -22.25
N TYR A 413 -8.35 -16.61 -22.73
CA TYR A 413 -8.02 -16.69 -24.14
C TYR A 413 -6.54 -17.05 -24.31
N SER A 414 -6.17 -17.40 -25.53
CA SER A 414 -4.80 -17.55 -26.00
C SER A 414 -4.54 -16.51 -27.09
N LEU A 415 -3.36 -15.92 -27.06
CA LEU A 415 -2.97 -14.88 -28.00
C LEU A 415 -2.05 -15.49 -29.07
N ASN A 416 -2.38 -15.30 -30.34
CA ASN A 416 -1.45 -15.55 -31.42
C ASN A 416 -0.46 -14.39 -31.48
N LEU A 417 0.78 -14.62 -31.04
CA LEU A 417 1.80 -13.59 -30.95
C LEU A 417 2.24 -13.03 -32.32
N SER A 418 1.98 -13.76 -33.40
CA SER A 418 2.29 -13.29 -34.77
C SER A 418 1.23 -12.35 -35.35
N THR A 419 -0.06 -12.60 -35.06
CA THR A 419 -1.17 -11.85 -35.67
C THR A 419 -1.91 -10.93 -34.69
N GLY A 420 -1.74 -11.13 -33.39
CA GLY A 420 -2.54 -10.47 -32.35
C GLY A 420 -3.95 -11.06 -32.17
N GLU A 421 -4.29 -12.14 -32.89
CA GLU A 421 -5.62 -12.78 -32.82
C GLU A 421 -5.84 -13.44 -31.45
N LYS A 422 -7.00 -13.18 -30.83
CA LYS A 422 -7.43 -13.82 -29.57
C LYS A 422 -8.26 -15.07 -29.89
N ARG A 423 -7.88 -16.22 -29.34
CA ARG A 423 -8.61 -17.50 -29.45
C ARG A 423 -9.07 -17.96 -28.08
N GLU A 424 -10.35 -18.25 -27.92
CA GLU A 424 -10.95 -18.64 -26.62
C GLU A 424 -10.58 -20.06 -26.18
#